data_AF-X1QNK1-F1
#
_entry.id   AF-X1QNK1-F1
#
_cell.length_a   1.000
_cell.length_b   1.000
_cell.length_c   1.000
_cell.angle_alpha   90.00
_cell.angle_beta   90.00
_cell.angle_gamma   90.00
#
_symmetry.space_group_name_H-M   'P 1'
#
loop_
_entity.id
_entity.type
_entity.pdbx_description
1 polymer ?
#
loop_
_entity_poly.entity_id
_entity_poly.type
_entity_poly.pdbx_seq_one_letter_code
_entity_poly.pdbx_strand_id
1 'polypeptide(L)'
;ADFTTATTHKTIRGPRGGLVIADKKYAGLIDKSVFPGVQGGPLMHIIAAKAVAFREALKDSFKDYSRRIIENSKALCEYMKNEGFRIVSGGTDNHLFLIDLSGKELTGYAHERDDRRL
;
A
#
# COMPACT_ATOMS: atom_id res chain seq x y z
N ALA A 1 10.71 14.29 -5.95
CA ALA A 1 11.06 13.08 -6.71
C ALA A 1 10.72 13.34 -8.17
N ASP A 2 11.58 12.94 -9.11
CA ASP A 2 11.33 13.14 -10.56
C ASP A 2 10.35 12.12 -11.15
N PHE A 3 10.28 10.95 -10.52
CA PHE A 3 9.36 9.86 -10.85
C PHE A 3 8.70 9.35 -9.57
N THR A 4 7.41 9.05 -9.64
CA THR A 4 6.67 8.38 -8.57
C THR A 4 5.82 7.27 -9.18
N THR A 5 6.06 6.04 -8.74
CA THR A 5 5.26 4.89 -9.13
C THR A 5 4.42 4.43 -7.95
N ALA A 6 3.21 3.95 -8.22
CA ALA A 6 2.34 3.42 -7.17
C ALA A 6 1.44 2.32 -7.73
N THR A 7 0.96 1.46 -6.84
CA THR A 7 -0.14 0.56 -7.15
C THR A 7 -1.47 1.22 -6.84
N THR A 8 -2.52 0.85 -7.56
CA THR A 8 -3.86 1.43 -7.38
C THR A 8 -4.72 0.69 -6.36
N HIS A 9 -4.34 -0.51 -5.92
CA HIS A 9 -5.19 -1.43 -5.16
C HIS A 9 -4.85 -1.55 -3.66
N LYS A 10 -3.80 -0.87 -3.18
CA LYS A 10 -3.43 -0.89 -1.77
C LYS A 10 -4.22 0.20 -1.03
N THR A 11 -3.54 1.16 -0.45
CA THR A 11 -4.15 2.25 0.33
C THR A 11 -5.09 3.14 -0.49
N ILE A 12 -4.95 3.20 -1.83
CA ILE A 12 -5.86 3.92 -2.74
C ILE A 12 -7.21 3.18 -2.96
N ARG A 13 -7.30 1.89 -2.62
CA ARG A 13 -8.53 1.09 -2.68
C ARG A 13 -9.19 0.99 -4.07
N GLY A 14 -8.39 1.04 -5.13
CA GLY A 14 -8.81 0.86 -6.52
C GLY A 14 -8.57 -0.56 -7.07
N PRO A 15 -8.71 -0.77 -8.39
CA PRO A 15 -8.45 -2.05 -9.03
C PRO A 15 -6.95 -2.40 -9.03
N ARG A 16 -6.61 -3.68 -9.24
CA ARG A 16 -5.21 -4.10 -9.44
C ARG A 16 -4.62 -3.42 -10.68
N GLY A 17 -3.43 -2.85 -10.51
CA GLY A 17 -2.75 -2.04 -11.53
C GLY A 17 -1.73 -1.09 -10.90
N GLY A 18 -1.05 -0.33 -11.76
CA GLY A 18 -0.08 0.70 -11.36
C GLY A 18 -0.29 2.03 -12.09
N LEU A 19 0.47 3.04 -11.65
CA LEU A 19 0.57 4.38 -12.23
C LEU A 19 2.01 4.88 -12.15
N VAL A 20 2.38 5.74 -13.10
CA VAL A 20 3.65 6.48 -13.12
C VAL A 20 3.30 7.97 -13.22
N ILE A 21 3.77 8.76 -12.27
CA ILE A 21 3.67 10.21 -12.27
C ILE A 21 5.09 10.75 -12.44
N ALA A 22 5.28 11.63 -13.40
CA ALA A 22 6.55 12.28 -13.68
C ALA A 22 6.31 13.63 -14.35
N ASP A 23 7.36 14.45 -14.39
CA ASP A 23 7.33 15.69 -15.16
C ASP A 23 7.12 15.43 -16.65
N LYS A 24 6.45 16.36 -17.32
CA LYS A 24 6.11 16.28 -18.76
C LYS A 24 7.32 16.02 -19.66
N LYS A 25 8.52 16.50 -19.28
CA LYS A 25 9.77 16.26 -20.02
C LYS A 25 10.12 14.77 -20.17
N TYR A 26 9.61 13.92 -19.28
CA TYR A 26 9.82 12.47 -19.32
C TYR A 26 8.68 11.69 -20.01
N ALA A 27 7.56 12.33 -20.36
CA ALA A 27 6.37 11.64 -20.87
C ALA A 27 6.67 10.74 -22.08
N GLY A 28 7.38 11.28 -23.09
CA GLY A 28 7.72 10.51 -24.29
C GLY A 28 8.66 9.32 -24.02
N LEU A 29 9.52 9.39 -23.01
CA LEU A 29 10.37 8.27 -22.60
C LEU A 29 9.53 7.19 -21.90
N ILE A 30 8.66 7.60 -20.97
CA ILE A 30 7.81 6.70 -20.21
C ILE A 30 6.83 5.99 -21.15
N ASP A 31 6.11 6.72 -21.99
CA ASP A 31 5.09 6.17 -22.88
C ASP A 31 5.70 5.11 -23.80
N LYS A 32 6.87 5.40 -24.41
CA LYS A 32 7.61 4.45 -25.26
C LYS A 32 8.07 3.21 -24.50
N SER A 33 8.51 3.37 -23.24
CA SER A 33 8.93 2.24 -22.41
C SER A 33 7.76 1.31 -22.06
N VAL A 34 6.55 1.85 -21.87
CA VAL A 34 5.35 1.08 -21.60
C VAL A 34 4.84 0.42 -22.87
N PHE A 35 4.61 1.20 -23.94
CA PHE A 35 4.18 0.72 -25.24
C PHE A 35 4.96 1.43 -26.35
N PRO A 36 5.62 0.71 -27.27
CA PRO A 36 5.56 -0.75 -27.49
C PRO A 36 6.57 -1.56 -26.65
N GLY A 37 7.20 -0.98 -25.63
CA GLY A 37 8.29 -1.61 -24.88
C GLY A 37 7.92 -2.86 -24.10
N VAL A 38 7.27 -2.72 -22.93
CA VAL A 38 6.98 -3.85 -22.02
C VAL A 38 5.57 -4.41 -22.13
N GLN A 39 4.61 -3.63 -22.64
CA GLN A 39 3.20 -3.99 -22.70
C GLN A 39 2.67 -3.90 -24.13
N GLY A 40 1.63 -4.70 -24.39
CA GLY A 40 0.82 -4.62 -25.60
C GLY A 40 -0.39 -3.69 -25.41
N GLY A 41 -1.59 -4.18 -25.76
CA GLY A 41 -2.82 -3.40 -25.65
C GLY A 41 -3.19 -3.03 -24.19
N PRO A 42 -3.73 -1.82 -23.95
CA PRO A 42 -4.12 -1.39 -22.61
C PRO A 42 -5.38 -2.12 -22.11
N LEU A 43 -5.43 -2.37 -20.80
CA LEU A 43 -6.61 -2.92 -20.13
C LEU A 43 -7.61 -1.80 -19.82
N MET A 44 -8.43 -1.42 -20.81
CA MET A 44 -9.35 -0.27 -20.70
C MET A 44 -10.35 -0.38 -19.55
N HIS A 45 -10.82 -1.59 -19.23
CA HIS A 45 -11.71 -1.84 -18.09
C HIS A 45 -11.03 -1.52 -16.74
N ILE A 46 -9.73 -1.78 -16.62
CA ILE A 46 -8.95 -1.40 -15.44
C ILE A 46 -8.73 0.11 -15.40
N ILE A 47 -8.46 0.76 -16.54
CA ILE A 47 -8.31 2.22 -16.62
C ILE A 47 -9.60 2.92 -16.17
N ALA A 48 -10.76 2.45 -16.63
CA ALA A 48 -12.06 2.98 -16.19
C ALA A 48 -12.27 2.80 -14.67
N ALA A 49 -11.97 1.63 -14.13
CA ALA A 49 -12.08 1.38 -12.69
C ALA A 49 -11.11 2.24 -11.85
N LYS A 50 -9.91 2.55 -12.36
CA LYS A 50 -8.97 3.49 -11.71
C LYS A 50 -9.56 4.90 -11.64
N ALA A 51 -10.21 5.37 -12.71
CA ALA A 51 -10.84 6.69 -12.72
C ALA A 51 -11.92 6.82 -11.64
N VAL A 52 -12.74 5.77 -11.45
CA VAL A 52 -13.73 5.71 -10.36
C VAL A 52 -13.05 5.75 -8.99
N ALA A 53 -12.02 4.93 -8.77
CA ALA A 53 -11.28 4.90 -7.51
C ALA A 53 -10.62 6.24 -7.18
N PHE A 54 -10.02 6.92 -8.16
CA PHE A 54 -9.44 8.26 -7.94
C PHE A 54 -10.50 9.30 -7.61
N ARG A 55 -11.66 9.24 -8.25
CA ARG A 55 -12.79 10.12 -7.89
C ARG A 55 -13.26 9.88 -6.46
N GLU A 56 -13.28 8.63 -5.99
CA GLU A 56 -13.56 8.34 -4.58
C GLU A 56 -12.47 8.88 -3.64
N ALA A 57 -11.20 8.72 -4.01
CA ALA A 57 -10.07 9.17 -3.22
C ALA A 57 -10.01 10.69 -3.03
N LEU A 58 -10.63 11.45 -3.94
CA LEU A 58 -10.75 12.91 -3.84
C LEU A 58 -11.84 13.39 -2.86
N LYS A 59 -12.71 12.51 -2.37
CA LYS A 59 -13.78 12.87 -1.41
C LYS A 59 -13.20 13.07 -0.01
N ASP A 60 -13.76 14.00 0.77
CA ASP A 60 -13.32 14.24 2.16
C ASP A 60 -13.49 13.00 3.06
N SER A 61 -14.51 12.18 2.82
CA SER A 61 -14.69 10.90 3.51
C SER A 61 -13.50 9.95 3.33
N PHE A 62 -12.73 10.06 2.24
CA PHE A 62 -11.52 9.28 2.02
C PHE A 62 -10.34 9.79 2.86
N LYS A 63 -10.28 11.10 3.14
CA LYS A 63 -9.31 11.67 4.08
C LYS A 63 -9.59 11.17 5.50
N ASP A 64 -10.86 11.17 5.91
CA ASP A 64 -11.27 10.66 7.23
C ASP A 64 -10.99 9.16 7.35
N TYR A 65 -11.29 8.38 6.30
CA TYR A 65 -10.91 6.98 6.22
C TYR A 65 -9.40 6.80 6.41
N SER A 66 -8.59 7.58 5.67
CA SER A 66 -7.12 7.47 5.73
C SER A 66 -6.56 7.84 7.10
N ARG A 67 -7.14 8.85 7.78
CA ARG A 67 -6.78 9.22 9.15
C ARG A 67 -7.04 8.07 10.12
N ARG A 68 -8.23 7.46 10.03
CA ARG A 68 -8.59 6.30 10.87
C ARG A 68 -7.67 5.10 10.67
N ILE A 69 -7.17 4.86 9.45
CA ILE A 69 -6.19 3.80 9.20
C ILE A 69 -4.90 4.03 10.01
N ILE A 70 -4.40 5.26 10.05
CA ILE A 70 -3.19 5.60 10.83
C ILE A 70 -3.47 5.49 12.34
N GLU A 71 -4.60 6.02 12.80
CA GLU A 71 -5.02 5.92 14.21
C GLU A 71 -5.14 4.46 14.67
N ASN A 72 -5.78 3.62 13.87
CA ASN A 72 -5.91 2.19 14.14
C ASN A 72 -4.55 1.49 14.17
N SER A 73 -3.65 1.81 13.23
CA SER A 73 -2.31 1.23 13.19
C SER A 73 -1.51 1.60 14.45
N LYS A 74 -1.58 2.86 14.89
CA LYS A 74 -0.95 3.33 16.13
C LYS A 74 -1.52 2.64 17.37
N ALA A 75 -2.84 2.53 17.46
CA ALA A 75 -3.50 1.87 18.58
C ALA A 75 -3.10 0.39 18.70
N LEU A 76 -3.12 -0.34 17.58
CA LEU A 76 -2.72 -1.75 17.55
C LEU A 76 -1.21 -1.92 17.83
N CYS A 77 -0.36 -1.02 17.30
CA CYS A 77 1.06 -1.01 17.58
C CYS A 77 1.33 -0.84 19.09
N GLU A 78 0.65 0.09 19.75
CA GLU A 78 0.84 0.34 21.18
C GLU A 78 0.34 -0.83 22.03
N TYR A 79 -0.80 -1.41 21.65
CA TYR A 79 -1.29 -2.64 22.27
C TYR A 79 -0.25 -3.76 22.21
N MET A 80 0.30 -4.04 21.02
CA MET A 80 1.32 -5.09 20.85
C MET A 80 2.59 -4.81 21.67
N LYS A 81 3.01 -3.54 21.80
CA LYS A 81 4.14 -3.17 22.67
C LYS A 81 3.86 -3.49 24.14
N ASN A 82 2.65 -3.19 24.61
CA ASN A 82 2.25 -3.46 25.99
C ASN A 82 2.17 -4.97 26.30
N GLU A 83 1.85 -5.78 25.29
CA GLU A 83 1.93 -7.25 25.37
C GLU A 83 3.37 -7.79 25.30
N GLY A 84 4.38 -6.91 25.28
CA GLY A 84 5.79 -7.29 25.33
C GLY A 84 6.39 -7.69 23.97
N PHE A 85 5.71 -7.38 22.85
CA PHE A 85 6.29 -7.56 21.53
C PHE A 85 7.26 -6.44 21.18
N ARG A 86 8.39 -6.81 20.59
CA ARG A 86 9.34 -5.87 20.02
C ARG A 86 8.81 -5.36 18.68
N ILE A 87 8.62 -4.04 18.56
CA ILE A 87 8.24 -3.40 17.30
C ILE A 87 9.48 -2.82 16.63
N VAL A 88 9.67 -3.14 15.35
CA VAL A 88 10.75 -2.55 14.53
C VAL A 88 10.55 -1.04 14.46
N SER A 89 11.61 -0.27 14.69
CA SER A 89 11.59 1.21 14.81
C SER A 89 10.77 1.79 15.98
N GLY A 90 10.18 0.94 16.83
CA GLY A 90 9.51 1.34 18.08
C GLY A 90 8.08 1.88 17.95
N GLY A 91 7.54 2.01 16.73
CA GLY A 91 6.21 2.56 16.48
C GLY A 91 5.79 2.50 15.02
N THR A 92 4.80 3.32 14.66
CA THR A 92 4.37 3.55 13.27
C THR A 92 3.80 4.94 13.06
N ASP A 93 4.09 5.49 11.88
CA ASP A 93 3.50 6.74 11.37
C ASP A 93 2.63 6.51 10.14
N ASN A 94 2.34 5.24 9.80
CA ASN A 94 1.59 4.90 8.59
C ASN A 94 0.54 3.79 8.86
N HIS A 95 0.21 3.01 7.82
CA HIS A 95 -0.87 2.02 7.83
C HIS A 95 -0.45 0.63 8.34
N LEU A 96 0.84 0.42 8.64
CA LEU A 96 1.36 -0.84 9.13
C LEU A 96 2.50 -0.63 10.13
N PHE A 97 2.86 -1.69 10.84
CA PHE A 97 4.08 -1.79 11.66
C PHE A 97 4.61 -3.22 11.56
N LEU A 98 5.84 -3.43 12.01
CA LEU A 98 6.48 -4.75 11.94
C LEU A 98 6.81 -5.24 13.35
N ILE A 99 6.39 -6.46 13.66
CA ILE A 99 6.74 -7.16 14.88
C ILE A 99 7.99 -7.98 14.62
N ASP A 100 9.01 -7.81 15.47
CA ASP A 100 10.21 -8.64 15.44
C ASP A 100 10.04 -9.85 16.35
N LEU A 101 10.00 -11.03 15.74
CA LEU A 101 9.91 -12.32 16.42
C LEU A 101 11.29 -12.96 16.64
N SER A 102 12.38 -12.29 16.24
CA SER A 102 13.74 -12.78 16.48
C SER A 102 13.97 -12.97 17.98
N GLY A 103 14.41 -14.16 18.38
CA GLY A 103 14.58 -14.52 19.81
C GLY A 103 13.32 -15.07 20.48
N LYS A 104 12.21 -15.24 19.75
CA LYS A 104 11.09 -16.09 20.15
C LYS A 104 11.26 -17.48 19.52
N GLU A 105 10.62 -18.49 20.11
CA GLU A 105 10.61 -19.86 19.55
C GLU A 105 9.78 -19.98 18.25
N LEU A 106 9.07 -18.91 17.88
CA LEU A 106 8.18 -18.86 16.73
C LEU A 106 8.75 -17.98 15.61
N THR A 107 8.75 -18.49 14.39
CA THR A 107 9.09 -17.71 13.18
C THR A 107 7.86 -16.99 12.62
N GLY A 108 8.06 -15.94 11.83
CA GLY A 108 6.96 -15.26 11.14
C GLY A 108 6.11 -16.19 10.27
N TYR A 109 6.74 -17.15 9.57
CA TYR A 109 6.03 -18.14 8.76
C TYR A 109 5.18 -19.10 9.61
N ALA A 110 5.72 -19.57 10.73
CA ALA A 110 4.96 -20.44 11.64
C ALA A 110 3.76 -19.69 12.24
N HIS A 111 3.97 -18.43 12.66
CA HIS A 111 2.91 -17.58 13.20
C HIS A 111 1.80 -17.32 12.17
N GLU A 112 2.16 -16.96 10.93
CA GLU A 112 1.17 -16.72 9.86
C GLU A 112 0.32 -17.96 9.56
N ARG A 113 0.89 -19.18 9.67
CA ARG A 113 0.15 -20.41 9.38
C ARG A 113 -0.80 -20.83 10.50
N ASP A 114 -0.44 -20.61 11.75
CA ASP A 114 -1.32 -20.97 12.88
C ASP A 114 -2.52 -20.01 12.98
N ASP A 115 -2.37 -18.74 12.60
CA ASP A 115 -3.48 -17.77 12.53
C ASP A 115 -4.55 -18.14 11.47
N ARG A 116 -4.19 -18.92 10.44
CA ARG A 116 -5.14 -19.41 9.41
C ARG A 116 -5.97 -20.62 9.84
N ARG A 117 -5.84 -21.08 11.10
CA ARG A 117 -6.60 -22.22 11.66
C ARG A 117 -7.71 -21.80 12.63
N LEU A 118 -7.90 -20.51 12.87
CA LEU A 118 -9.05 -19.92 13.56
C LEU A 118 -10.06 -19.38 12.54
#